data_AF-A0A966XHA7-F1
#
_entry.id   AF-A0A966XHA7-F1
#
_cell.length_a   1.000
_cell.length_b   1.000
_cell.length_c   1.000
_cell.angle_alpha   90.00
_cell.angle_beta   90.00
_cell.angle_gamma   90.00
#
_symmetry.space_group_name_H-M   'P 1'
#
loop_
_entity.id
_entity.type
_entity.pdbx_description
1 polymer ?
#
loop_
_entity_poly.entity_id
_entity_poly.type
_entity_poly.pdbx_seq_one_letter_code
_entity_poly.pdbx_strand_id
1 'polypeptide(L)'
;MMAIYGPIRLILDIAFFFMIAHIIMSWLINFQVLNLRQPLVGQIWTGLNRLLEPIYEPIRRILPDTRPLDLAPLVAFVIIISLRDYILPAVLLGR
;
A
#
# COMPACT_ATOMS: atom_id res chain seq x y z
N MET A 1 10.98 25.16 2.22
CA MET A 1 10.12 24.04 2.70
C MET A 1 9.40 23.31 1.57
N MET A 2 8.79 24.01 0.59
CA MET A 2 8.09 23.36 -0.55
C MET A 2 8.97 22.42 -1.40
N ALA A 3 10.28 22.73 -1.55
CA ALA A 3 11.21 21.91 -2.32
C ALA A 3 11.41 20.48 -1.76
N ILE A 4 11.23 20.27 -0.45
CA ILE A 4 11.33 18.95 0.20
C ILE A 4 9.94 18.31 0.30
N TYR A 5 8.92 19.12 0.61
CA TYR A 5 7.54 18.65 0.73
C TYR A 5 7.03 17.98 -0.57
N GLY A 6 7.28 18.60 -1.73
CA GLY A 6 6.78 18.10 -3.02
C GLY A 6 7.27 16.68 -3.34
N PRO A 7 8.59 16.42 -3.38
CA PRO A 7 9.13 15.10 -3.68
C PRO A 7 8.67 14.01 -2.70
N ILE A 8 8.62 14.31 -1.39
CA ILE A 8 8.16 13.32 -0.39
C ILE A 8 6.68 13.01 -0.59
N ARG A 9 5.85 14.04 -0.78
CA ARG A 9 4.42 13.85 -1.06
C ARG A 9 4.21 13.01 -2.32
N LEU A 10 4.97 13.26 -3.39
CA LEU A 10 4.92 12.47 -4.62
C LEU A 10 5.21 10.99 -4.36
N ILE A 11 6.26 10.68 -3.57
CA ILE A 11 6.60 9.29 -3.23
C ILE A 11 5.44 8.63 -2.45
N LEU A 12 4.85 9.34 -1.49
CA LEU A 12 3.70 8.84 -0.73
C LEU A 12 2.48 8.63 -1.62
N ASP A 13 2.23 9.51 -2.58
CA ASP A 13 1.14 9.37 -3.55
C ASP A 13 1.34 8.17 -4.49
N ILE A 14 2.58 7.92 -4.93
CA ILE A 14 2.92 6.73 -5.72
C ILE A 14 2.69 5.46 -4.89
N ALA A 15 3.18 5.43 -3.64
CA ALA A 15 2.97 4.30 -2.75
C ALA A 15 1.46 4.07 -2.48
N PHE A 16 0.70 5.14 -2.23
CA PHE A 16 -0.75 5.10 -2.08
C PHE A 16 -1.45 4.49 -3.30
N PHE A 17 -1.05 4.89 -4.51
CA PHE A 17 -1.60 4.34 -5.75
C PHE A 17 -1.36 2.83 -5.87
N PHE A 18 -0.12 2.37 -5.64
CA PHE A 18 0.20 0.94 -5.71
C PHE A 18 -0.56 0.13 -4.65
N MET A 19 -0.75 0.70 -3.47
CA MET A 19 -1.57 0.07 -2.42
C MET A 19 -3.04 -0.06 -2.81
N ILE A 20 -3.64 0.98 -3.41
CA ILE A 20 -4.99 0.89 -3.96
C ILE A 20 -5.07 -0.21 -5.01
N ALA A 21 -4.12 -0.25 -5.95
CA ALA A 21 -4.08 -1.28 -6.98
C ALA A 21 -3.99 -2.70 -6.37
N HIS A 22 -3.19 -2.88 -5.32
CA HIS A 22 -3.07 -4.16 -4.62
C HIS A 22 -4.38 -4.56 -3.92
N ILE A 23 -5.04 -3.64 -3.21
CA ILE A 23 -6.32 -3.90 -2.53
C ILE A 23 -7.41 -4.27 -3.55
N ILE A 24 -7.53 -3.51 -4.64
CA ILE A 24 -8.49 -3.80 -5.71
C ILE A 24 -8.20 -5.17 -6.32
N MET A 25 -6.94 -5.46 -6.69
CA MET A 25 -6.54 -6.77 -7.20
C MET A 25 -6.87 -7.90 -6.22
N SER A 26 -6.63 -7.70 -4.93
CA SER A 26 -6.95 -8.67 -3.88
C SER A 26 -8.45 -9.01 -3.87
N TRP A 27 -9.32 -8.00 -3.92
CA TRP A 27 -10.77 -8.22 -4.02
C TRP A 27 -11.17 -8.91 -5.31
N LEU A 28 -10.64 -8.46 -6.46
CA LEU A 28 -10.95 -9.07 -7.75
C LEU A 28 -10.54 -10.56 -7.80
N ILE A 29 -9.41 -10.92 -7.20
CA ILE A 29 -8.96 -12.31 -7.09
C ILE A 29 -9.85 -13.08 -6.11
N ASN A 30 -10.15 -12.53 -4.93
CA ASN A 30 -10.96 -13.19 -3.91
C ASN A 30 -12.37 -13.50 -4.43
N PHE A 31 -13.02 -12.51 -5.05
CA PHE A 31 -14.34 -12.66 -5.70
C PHE A 31 -14.31 -13.45 -7.01
N GLN A 32 -13.19 -14.09 -7.35
CA GLN A 32 -13.02 -14.91 -8.56
C GLN A 32 -13.28 -14.15 -9.88
N VAL A 33 -13.17 -12.82 -9.88
CA VAL A 33 -13.25 -11.99 -11.09
C VAL A 33 -11.97 -12.10 -11.90
N LEU A 34 -10.82 -12.16 -11.23
CA LEU A 34 -9.50 -12.37 -11.83
C LEU A 34 -8.91 -13.71 -11.45
N ASN A 35 -8.33 -14.40 -12.44
CA ASN A 35 -7.73 -15.72 -12.24
C ASN A 35 -6.21 -15.65 -12.28
N LEU A 36 -5.55 -15.99 -11.17
CA LEU A 36 -4.09 -16.01 -11.04
C LEU A 36 -3.39 -17.02 -11.98
N ARG A 37 -4.11 -17.99 -12.53
CA ARG A 37 -3.57 -18.93 -13.53
C ARG A 37 -3.28 -18.24 -14.87
N GLN A 38 -3.88 -17.09 -15.12
CA GLN A 38 -3.59 -16.30 -16.32
C GLN A 38 -2.21 -15.62 -16.15
N PRO A 39 -1.26 -15.83 -17.07
CA PRO A 39 0.12 -15.35 -16.90
C PRO A 39 0.21 -13.85 -16.60
N LEU A 40 -0.59 -13.03 -17.29
CA LEU A 40 -0.60 -11.58 -17.09
C LEU A 40 -1.06 -11.19 -15.68
N VAL A 41 -2.18 -11.75 -15.21
CA VAL A 41 -2.73 -11.47 -13.88
C VAL A 41 -1.76 -11.92 -12.79
N GLY A 42 -1.21 -13.12 -12.92
CA GLY A 42 -0.22 -13.66 -11.98
C GLY A 42 1.05 -12.83 -11.93
N GLN A 43 1.54 -12.33 -13.07
CA GLN A 43 2.71 -11.45 -13.14
C GLN A 43 2.45 -10.10 -12.46
N ILE A 44 1.31 -9.46 -12.73
CA ILE A 44 0.93 -8.19 -12.09
C ILE A 44 0.78 -8.39 -10.58
N TRP A 45 0.08 -9.46 -10.16
CA TRP A 45 -0.08 -9.78 -8.74
C TRP A 45 1.25 -10.01 -8.04
N THR A 46 2.16 -10.79 -8.65
CA THR A 46 3.49 -11.04 -8.09
C THR A 46 4.33 -9.77 -8.06
N GLY A 47 4.26 -8.94 -9.10
CA GLY A 47 4.95 -7.65 -9.15
C GLY A 47 4.48 -6.70 -8.06
N LEU A 48 3.16 -6.54 -7.89
CA LEU A 48 2.57 -5.72 -6.84
C LEU A 48 2.97 -6.21 -5.45
N ASN A 49 2.89 -7.52 -5.19
CA ASN A 49 3.31 -8.07 -3.91
C ASN A 49 4.79 -7.78 -3.64
N ARG A 50 5.69 -8.08 -4.58
CA ARG A 50 7.14 -7.83 -4.39
C ARG A 50 7.47 -6.36 -4.16
N LEU A 51 6.73 -5.44 -4.79
CA LEU A 51 6.91 -4.01 -4.59
C LEU A 51 6.45 -3.56 -3.20
N LEU A 52 5.38 -4.13 -2.67
CA LEU A 52 4.77 -3.72 -1.41
C LEU A 52 5.24 -4.55 -0.21
N GLU A 53 5.84 -5.71 -0.43
CA GLU A 53 6.35 -6.61 0.61
C GLU A 53 7.34 -5.96 1.58
N PRO A 54 8.27 -5.09 1.17
CA PRO A 54 9.13 -4.35 2.10
C PRO A 54 8.34 -3.46 3.08
N ILE A 55 7.14 -3.02 2.71
CA ILE A 55 6.25 -2.20 3.55
C ILE A 55 5.33 -3.11 4.38
N TYR A 56 4.79 -4.17 3.79
CA TYR A 56 3.81 -5.04 4.43
C TYR A 56 4.43 -6.03 5.42
N GLU A 57 5.61 -6.57 5.14
CA GLU A 57 6.28 -7.56 5.98
C GLU A 57 6.58 -7.02 7.40
N PRO A 58 7.14 -5.81 7.59
CA PRO A 58 7.29 -5.24 8.92
C PRO A 58 5.96 -5.07 9.67
N ILE A 59 4.89 -4.71 8.96
CA ILE A 59 3.56 -4.50 9.54
C ILE A 59 2.96 -5.84 9.97
N ARG A 60 3.09 -6.88 9.15
CA ARG A 60 2.63 -8.25 9.49
C ARG A 60 3.30 -8.79 10.75
N ARG A 61 4.57 -8.47 10.99
CA ARG A 61 5.29 -8.89 12.21
C ARG A 61 4.76 -8.25 13.49
N ILE A 62 4.13 -7.09 13.39
CA ILE A 62 3.56 -6.36 14.53
C ILE A 62 2.10 -6.77 14.75
N LEU A 63 1.39 -7.10 13.67
CA LEU A 63 0.01 -7.56 13.75
C LEU A 63 -0.07 -8.99 14.33
N PRO A 64 -1.07 -9.28 15.17
CA PRO A 64 -1.35 -10.66 15.57
C PRO A 64 -1.70 -11.49 14.34
N ASP A 65 -1.42 -12.79 14.35
CA ASP A 65 -1.70 -13.70 13.22
C ASP A 65 -3.15 -13.60 12.76
N THR A 66 -3.40 -12.84 11.69
CA THR A 66 -4.78 -12.46 11.35
C THR A 66 -5.58 -13.59 10.75
N ARG A 67 -4.95 -14.61 10.10
CA ARG A 67 -5.58 -15.76 9.38
C ARG A 67 -6.76 -15.35 8.46
N PRO A 68 -7.18 -16.23 7.54
CA PRO A 68 -6.92 -16.14 6.09
C PRO A 68 -6.88 -14.73 5.42
N LEU A 69 -7.34 -13.67 6.07
CA LEU A 69 -7.29 -12.29 5.61
C LEU A 69 -5.99 -11.61 6.07
N ASP A 70 -5.21 -11.13 5.12
CA ASP A 70 -4.06 -10.28 5.38
C ASP A 70 -4.53 -8.85 5.64
N LEU A 71 -4.41 -8.38 6.89
CA LEU A 71 -4.78 -7.01 7.27
C LEU A 71 -3.65 -6.00 7.06
N ALA A 72 -2.43 -6.45 6.75
CA ALA A 72 -1.30 -5.54 6.58
C ALA A 72 -1.51 -4.47 5.51
N PRO A 73 -2.12 -4.76 4.33
CA PRO A 73 -2.44 -3.73 3.35
C PRO A 73 -3.33 -2.62 3.90
N LEU A 74 -4.33 -2.97 4.72
CA LEU A 74 -5.24 -1.98 5.31
C LEU A 74 -4.51 -1.10 6.34
N VAL A 75 -3.68 -1.71 7.18
CA VAL A 75 -2.91 -0.98 8.19
C VAL A 75 -1.87 -0.06 7.54
N ALA A 76 -1.15 -0.57 6.54
CA ALA A 76 -0.23 0.23 5.73
C ALA A 76 -0.96 1.42 5.06
N PHE A 77 -2.23 1.24 4.68
CA PHE A 77 -3.01 2.27 3.99
C PHE A 77 -3.32 3.44 4.93
N VAL A 78 -3.74 3.11 6.16
CA VAL A 78 -3.96 4.09 7.23
C VAL A 78 -2.66 4.83 7.56
N ILE A 79 -1.53 4.12 7.63
CA ILE A 79 -0.21 4.72 7.88
C ILE A 79 0.15 5.72 6.78
N ILE A 80 0.01 5.33 5.50
CA ILE A 80 0.31 6.23 4.38
C ILE A 80 -0.58 7.46 4.39
N ILE A 81 -1.89 7.32 4.60
CA ILE A 81 -2.80 8.47 4.67
C ILE A 81 -2.39 9.39 5.82
N SER A 82 -2.12 8.82 6.99
CA SER A 82 -1.69 9.57 8.16
C SER A 82 -0.40 10.35 7.88
N LEU A 83 0.57 9.71 7.22
CA LEU A 83 1.83 10.34 6.84
C LEU A 83 1.62 11.46 5.81
N ARG A 84 0.84 11.21 4.77
CA ARG A 84 0.67 12.13 3.63
C ARG A 84 -0.19 13.33 3.97
N ASP A 85 -1.33 13.09 4.61
CA ASP A 85 -2.40 14.09 4.71
C ASP A 85 -2.38 14.83 6.05
N TYR A 86 -1.75 14.26 7.09
CA TYR A 86 -1.68 14.86 8.42
C TYR A 86 -0.24 15.19 8.86
N ILE A 87 0.66 14.20 8.88
CA ILE A 87 2.00 14.38 9.47
C ILE A 87 2.91 15.24 8.59
N LEU A 88 3.00 14.93 7.29
CA LEU A 88 3.89 15.66 6.37
C LEU A 88 3.51 17.15 6.26
N PRO A 89 2.22 17.52 6.11
CA PRO A 89 1.81 18.92 6.14
C PRO A 89 2.08 19.58 7.51
N ALA A 90 1.78 18.90 8.62
CA ALA A 90 1.99 19.48 9.95
C ALA A 90 3.47 19.81 10.22
N VAL A 91 4.37 18.89 9.88
CA VAL A 91 5.81 19.05 10.13
C VAL A 91 6.46 20.05 9.19
N LEU A 92 6.11 20.05 7.90
CA LEU A 92 6.83 20.84 6.89
C LEU A 92 6.17 22.19 6.56
N LEU A 93 4.88 22.34 6.81
CA LEU A 93 4.13 23.56 6.53
C LEU A 93 3.69 24.31 7.80
N GLY A 94 3.93 23.73 8.99
CA GLY A 94 3.69 24.38 10.29
C GLY A 94 2.21 24.68 10.57
N ARG A 95 1.31 23.84 10.06
CA ARG A 95 -0.15 23.96 10.25
C ARG A 95 -0.70 22.82 11.09
#